data_AF-A0A7C8YEP4-F1
#
_entry.id   AF-A0A7C8YEP4-F1
#
_cell.length_a   1.000
_cell.length_b   1.000
_cell.length_c   1.000
_cell.angle_alpha   90.00
_cell.angle_beta   90.00
_cell.angle_gamma   90.00
#
_symmetry.space_group_name_H-M   'P 1'
#
loop_
_entity.id
_entity.type
_entity.pdbx_description
1 polymer ?
#
loop_
_entity_poly.entity_id
_entity_poly.type
_entity_poly.pdbx_seq_one_letter_code
_entity_poly.pdbx_strand_id
1 'polypeptide(L)'
;HLAMLMFPEVRYDYEELHEMLIDRSQLLSESFEYISFARPSGLHAGLFVEFKNEEATGPGVLREWFCLVCKAIFDPRNALFAVCPLDHRRFFPNPASRVDLLHLRYFRFSGRVIAL
;
A
#
# COMPACT_ATOMS: atom_id res chain seq x y z
N HIS A 1 -11.80 -32.87 -20.55
CA HIS A 1 -11.49 -31.51 -21.01
C HIS A 1 -9.99 -31.26 -20.77
N LEU A 2 -9.14 -31.82 -21.65
CA LEU A 2 -7.68 -31.90 -21.47
C LEU A 2 -6.92 -30.62 -21.90
N ALA A 3 -7.63 -29.63 -22.44
CA ALA A 3 -7.04 -28.42 -22.99
C ALA A 3 -6.39 -27.50 -21.93
N MET A 4 -6.80 -27.59 -20.66
CA MET A 4 -6.21 -26.77 -19.58
C MET A 4 -4.80 -27.22 -19.17
N LEU A 5 -4.39 -28.45 -19.49
CA LEU A 5 -3.06 -28.98 -19.15
C LEU A 5 -1.97 -28.60 -20.18
N MET A 6 -2.35 -27.96 -21.29
CA MET A 6 -1.44 -27.57 -22.38
C MET A 6 -1.01 -26.10 -22.30
N PHE A 7 -1.65 -25.31 -21.42
CA PHE A 7 -1.17 -23.98 -21.12
C PHE A 7 -0.06 -24.11 -20.06
N PRO A 8 1.14 -23.57 -20.30
CA PRO A 8 2.13 -23.50 -19.24
C PRO A 8 1.47 -22.81 -18.04
N GLU A 9 1.55 -23.43 -16.85
CA GLU A 9 1.24 -22.74 -15.62
C GLU A 9 2.08 -21.46 -15.63
N VAL A 10 1.43 -20.30 -15.73
CA VAL A 10 2.11 -19.04 -15.48
C VAL A 10 2.40 -19.05 -13.98
N ARG A 11 3.53 -19.65 -13.60
CA ARG A 11 4.13 -19.47 -12.29
C ARG A 11 4.57 -18.02 -12.27
N TYR A 12 3.70 -17.14 -11.79
CA TYR A 12 4.16 -15.92 -11.17
C TYR A 12 5.07 -16.38 -10.04
N ASP A 13 6.34 -15.99 -10.11
CA ASP A 13 7.33 -16.38 -9.11
C ASP A 13 7.04 -15.59 -7.83
N TYR A 14 6.04 -16.04 -7.07
CA TYR A 14 5.61 -15.42 -5.81
C TYR A 14 6.70 -15.52 -4.74
N GLU A 15 7.71 -16.38 -4.92
CA GLU A 15 8.78 -16.63 -3.94
C GLU A 15 9.69 -15.41 -3.69
N GLU A 16 9.67 -14.39 -4.55
CA GLU A 16 10.45 -13.14 -4.37
C GLU A 16 9.63 -11.92 -3.93
N LEU A 17 8.30 -12.04 -3.81
CA LEU A 17 7.45 -10.89 -3.50
C LEU A 17 7.52 -10.51 -2.02
N HIS A 18 7.38 -9.22 -1.73
CA HIS A 18 7.24 -8.74 -0.35
C HIS A 18 5.82 -9.01 0.15
N GLU A 19 5.68 -10.05 0.98
CA GLU A 19 4.41 -10.52 1.53
C GLU A 19 3.88 -9.62 2.66
N MET A 20 2.59 -9.35 2.63
CA MET A 20 1.89 -8.49 3.59
C MET A 20 0.52 -9.08 3.94
N LEU A 21 0.34 -9.43 5.21
CA LEU A 21 -0.95 -9.91 5.73
C LEU A 21 -1.61 -8.82 6.57
N ILE A 22 -2.68 -8.24 6.05
CA ILE A 22 -3.27 -6.99 6.56
C ILE A 22 -4.65 -7.20 7.19
N ASP A 23 -4.85 -6.72 8.42
CA ASP A 23 -6.16 -6.49 9.00
C ASP A 23 -6.77 -5.21 8.41
N ARG A 24 -7.95 -5.29 7.78
CA ARG A 24 -8.65 -4.11 7.24
C ARG A 24 -8.90 -3.02 8.28
N SER A 25 -9.13 -3.39 9.54
CA SER A 25 -9.34 -2.43 10.63
C SER A 25 -8.06 -1.68 11.01
N GLN A 26 -6.90 -2.24 10.68
CA GLN A 26 -5.56 -1.69 10.93
C GLN A 26 -4.82 -1.38 9.62
N LEU A 27 -5.55 -1.16 8.52
CA LEU A 27 -4.99 -1.03 7.18
C LEU A 27 -3.77 -0.09 7.12
N LEU A 28 -3.90 1.12 7.65
CA LEU A 28 -2.84 2.13 7.56
C LEU A 28 -1.65 1.81 8.48
N SER A 29 -1.92 1.36 9.72
CA SER A 29 -0.88 1.05 10.70
C SER A 29 -0.08 -0.19 10.31
N GLU A 30 -0.72 -1.27 9.88
CA GLU A 30 -0.01 -2.48 9.42
C GLU A 30 0.73 -2.23 8.10
N SER A 31 0.12 -1.51 7.14
CA SER A 31 0.82 -1.13 5.91
C SER A 31 2.04 -0.26 6.21
N PHE A 32 1.92 0.65 7.17
CA PHE A 32 3.05 1.49 7.61
C PHE A 32 4.21 0.64 8.11
N GLU A 33 3.96 -0.37 8.94
CA GLU A 33 5.00 -1.26 9.45
C GLU A 33 5.66 -2.05 8.32
N TYR A 34 4.88 -2.77 7.50
CA TYR A 34 5.43 -3.57 6.39
C TYR A 34 6.26 -2.73 5.43
N ILE A 35 5.73 -1.59 4.97
CA ILE A 35 6.39 -0.77 3.95
C ILE A 35 7.56 0.01 4.54
N SER A 36 7.46 0.54 5.77
CA SER A 36 8.53 1.37 6.35
C SER A 36 9.80 0.59 6.63
N PHE A 37 9.70 -0.71 6.95
CA PHE A 37 10.84 -1.55 7.30
C PHE A 37 11.32 -2.46 6.15
N ALA A 38 10.57 -2.56 5.05
CA ALA A 38 11.00 -3.31 3.88
C ALA A 38 12.34 -2.80 3.33
N ARG A 39 13.11 -3.68 2.70
CA ARG A 39 14.27 -3.28 1.89
C ARG A 39 13.76 -2.73 0.54
N PRO A 40 14.40 -1.70 -0.05
CA PRO A 40 13.99 -1.18 -1.35
C PRO A 40 13.91 -2.26 -2.44
N SER A 41 14.88 -3.18 -2.48
CA SER A 41 14.87 -4.30 -3.44
C SER A 41 13.66 -5.22 -3.29
N GLY A 42 13.18 -5.45 -2.07
CA GLY A 42 11.99 -6.27 -1.83
C GLY A 42 10.72 -5.58 -2.32
N LEU A 43 10.60 -4.27 -2.13
CA LEU A 43 9.47 -3.51 -2.69
C LEU A 43 9.48 -3.48 -4.22
N HIS A 44 10.66 -3.39 -4.85
CA HIS A 44 10.80 -3.40 -6.31
C HIS A 44 10.52 -4.76 -6.94
N ALA A 45 10.71 -5.86 -6.20
CA ALA A 45 10.34 -7.20 -6.67
C ALA A 45 8.81 -7.35 -6.83
N GLY A 46 8.05 -6.52 -6.10
CA GLY A 46 6.59 -6.50 -6.12
C GLY A 46 6.00 -6.89 -4.76
N LEU A 47 4.69 -6.73 -4.64
CA LEU A 47 3.97 -6.98 -3.39
C LEU A 47 3.00 -8.15 -3.55
N PHE A 48 2.94 -9.00 -2.53
CA PHE A 48 1.86 -9.96 -2.33
C PHE A 48 1.06 -9.55 -1.10
N VAL A 49 -0.20 -9.18 -1.31
CA VAL A 49 -1.07 -8.66 -0.23
C VAL A 49 -2.25 -9.60 -0.03
N GLU A 50 -2.50 -9.94 1.23
CA GLU A 50 -3.68 -10.68 1.68
C GLU A 50 -4.37 -9.90 2.78
N PHE A 51 -5.71 -9.97 2.80
CA PHE A 51 -6.49 -9.46 3.92
C PHE A 51 -6.81 -10.62 4.88
N LYS A 52 -6.62 -10.38 6.18
CA LYS A 52 -6.89 -11.39 7.21
C LYS A 52 -8.34 -11.84 7.15
N ASN A 53 -8.56 -13.16 7.21
CA ASN A 53 -9.87 -13.79 7.15
C ASN A 53 -10.61 -13.63 5.80
N GLU A 54 -9.89 -13.35 4.72
CA GLU A 54 -10.44 -13.32 3.35
C GLU A 54 -9.74 -14.36 2.49
N GLU A 55 -10.49 -14.99 1.58
CA GLU A 55 -9.94 -15.99 0.63
C GLU A 55 -9.36 -15.34 -0.65
N ALA A 56 -9.60 -14.04 -0.85
CA ALA A 56 -9.18 -13.35 -2.05
C ALA A 56 -7.66 -13.13 -2.07
N THR A 57 -7.03 -13.44 -3.21
CA THR A 57 -5.60 -13.21 -3.44
C THR A 57 -5.34 -12.63 -4.83
N GLY A 58 -4.10 -12.22 -5.08
CA GLY A 58 -3.62 -11.81 -6.40
C GLY A 58 -3.82 -10.33 -6.75
N PRO A 59 -3.68 -9.95 -8.04
CA PRO A 59 -3.56 -8.55 -8.45
C PRO A 59 -4.77 -7.66 -8.12
N GLY A 60 -5.97 -8.25 -7.96
CA GLY A 60 -7.16 -7.52 -7.54
C GLY A 60 -7.04 -6.98 -6.12
N VAL A 61 -6.55 -7.81 -5.20
CA VAL A 61 -6.33 -7.47 -3.79
C VAL A 61 -5.22 -6.43 -3.65
N LEU A 62 -4.13 -6.56 -4.41
CA LEU A 62 -3.06 -5.56 -4.46
C LEU A 62 -3.59 -4.18 -4.90
N ARG A 63 -4.39 -4.12 -5.98
CA ARG A 63 -4.99 -2.87 -6.45
C ARG A 63 -5.94 -2.26 -5.42
N GLU A 64 -6.72 -3.10 -4.75
CA GLU A 64 -7.61 -2.65 -3.69
C GLU A 64 -6.82 -2.05 -2.53
N TRP A 65 -5.83 -2.78 -2.00
CA TRP A 65 -4.94 -2.31 -0.95
C TRP A 65 -4.31 -0.96 -1.30
N PHE A 66 -3.75 -0.84 -2.51
CA PHE A 66 -3.13 0.41 -2.96
C PHE A 66 -4.14 1.56 -2.97
N CYS A 67 -5.36 1.34 -3.47
CA CYS A 67 -6.41 2.34 -3.48
C CYS A 67 -6.79 2.78 -2.05
N LEU A 68 -6.96 1.83 -1.14
CA LEU A 68 -7.36 2.11 0.24
C LEU A 68 -6.25 2.83 1.02
N VAL A 69 -4.99 2.43 0.85
CA VAL A 69 -3.85 3.10 1.50
C VAL A 69 -3.66 4.51 0.94
N CYS A 70 -3.76 4.71 -0.37
CA CYS A 70 -3.73 6.05 -0.96
C CYS A 70 -4.86 6.93 -0.42
N LYS A 71 -6.09 6.41 -0.32
CA LYS A 71 -7.20 7.13 0.31
C LYS A 71 -6.89 7.52 1.75
N ALA A 72 -6.29 6.61 2.54
CA ALA A 72 -5.90 6.89 3.91
C ALA A 72 -4.78 7.94 4.00
N ILE A 73 -3.76 7.87 3.14
CA ILE A 73 -2.65 8.84 3.10
C ILE A 73 -3.18 10.26 2.85
N PHE A 74 -4.10 10.42 1.91
CA PHE A 74 -4.69 11.72 1.54
C PHE A 74 -5.96 12.07 2.33
N ASP A 75 -6.31 11.28 3.35
CA ASP A 75 -7.44 11.56 4.23
C ASP A 75 -7.11 12.75 5.14
N PRO A 76 -7.92 13.82 5.15
CA PRO A 76 -7.71 14.97 6.03
C PRO A 76 -7.63 14.61 7.53
N ARG A 77 -8.27 13.50 7.95
CA ARG A 77 -8.27 13.01 9.33
C ARG A 77 -6.89 12.55 9.80
N ASN A 78 -6.04 12.10 8.89
CA ASN A 78 -4.66 11.70 9.21
C ASN A 78 -3.69 12.89 9.20
N ALA A 79 -4.16 14.08 8.80
CA ALA A 79 -3.43 15.34 8.85
C ALA A 79 -2.04 15.34 8.17
N LEU A 80 -1.75 14.38 7.28
CA LEU A 80 -0.48 14.30 6.55
C LEU A 80 -0.42 15.29 5.39
N PHE A 81 -1.47 15.29 4.56
CA PHE A 81 -1.57 16.16 3.39
C PHE A 81 -2.83 17.02 3.48
N ALA A 82 -2.72 18.25 2.97
CA ALA A 82 -3.83 19.18 2.83
C ALA A 82 -4.14 19.38 1.34
N VAL A 83 -5.43 19.40 1.02
CA VAL A 83 -5.91 19.71 -0.33
C VAL A 83 -5.71 21.19 -0.64
N CYS A 84 -5.37 21.52 -1.89
CA CYS A 84 -5.30 22.90 -2.34
C CYS A 84 -6.71 23.52 -2.36
N PRO A 85 -6.95 24.65 -1.67
CA PRO A 85 -8.28 25.28 -1.63
C PRO A 85 -8.83 25.69 -3.00
N LEU A 86 -7.95 25.95 -3.97
CA LEU A 86 -8.29 26.41 -5.31
C LEU A 86 -8.29 25.27 -6.35
N ASP A 87 -7.85 24.06 -5.97
CA ASP A 87 -7.79 22.90 -6.86
C ASP A 87 -7.77 21.60 -6.06
N HIS A 88 -8.95 20.97 -5.92
CA HIS A 88 -9.10 19.75 -5.13
C HIS A 88 -8.37 18.51 -5.69
N ARG A 89 -7.68 18.63 -6.83
CA ARG A 89 -6.81 17.60 -7.38
C ARG A 89 -5.36 17.70 -6.90
N ARG A 90 -4.98 18.82 -6.26
CA ARG A 90 -3.62 19.05 -5.76
C ARG A 90 -3.56 18.91 -4.24
N PHE A 91 -2.52 18.24 -3.76
CA PHE A 91 -2.25 18.02 -2.34
C PHE A 91 -0.85 18.52 -1.99
N PHE A 92 -0.69 19.04 -0.78
CA PHE A 92 0.58 19.51 -0.23
C PHE A 92 0.79 18.93 1.17
N PRO A 93 2.04 18.73 1.62
CA PRO A 93 2.31 18.40 3.01
C PRO A 93 1.63 19.38 3.95
N ASN A 94 0.87 18.89 4.93
CA ASN A 94 0.18 19.73 5.89
C ASN A 94 1.16 20.24 6.95
N PRO A 95 1.37 21.57 7.10
CA PRO A 95 2.28 22.11 8.12
C PRO A 95 1.88 21.76 9.57
N ALA A 96 0.60 21.46 9.79
CA ALA A 96 0.04 21.05 11.08
C ALA A 96 0.29 19.57 11.42
N SER A 97 0.79 18.76 10.47
CA SER A 97 1.17 17.35 10.71
C SER A 97 2.16 17.17 11.87
N ARG A 98 2.92 18.23 12.21
CA ARG A 98 3.85 18.27 13.35
C ARG A 98 3.28 17.88 14.71
N VAL A 99 1.96 17.91 14.86
CA VAL A 99 1.28 17.46 16.09
C VAL A 99 1.49 15.97 16.33
N ASP A 100 1.59 15.17 15.27
CA ASP A 100 1.98 13.76 15.36
C ASP A 100 3.51 13.63 15.34
N LEU A 101 4.07 12.96 16.35
CA LEU A 101 5.51 12.69 16.45
C LEU A 101 6.02 11.77 15.32
N LEU A 102 5.14 11.00 14.70
CA LEU A 102 5.46 10.07 13.62
C LEU A 102 5.32 10.68 12.22
N HIS A 103 4.91 11.94 12.07
CA HIS A 103 4.59 12.51 10.74
C HIS A 103 5.74 12.39 9.72
N LEU A 104 7.00 12.56 10.13
CA LEU A 104 8.16 12.42 9.23
C LEU A 104 8.36 10.97 8.76
N ARG A 105 7.99 10.00 9.59
CA ARG A 105 8.00 8.59 9.20
C ARG A 105 6.83 8.31 8.26
N TYR A 106 5.65 8.88 8.53
CA TYR A 106 4.52 8.77 7.63
C TYR A 106 4.77 9.41 6.26
N PHE A 107 5.42 10.57 6.17
CA PHE A 107 5.80 11.15 4.87
C PHE A 107 6.77 10.24 4.09
N ARG A 108 7.74 9.62 4.77
CA ARG A 108 8.63 8.63 4.14
C ARG A 108 7.86 7.40 3.67
N PHE A 109 6.97 6.87 4.51
CA PHE A 109 6.06 5.79 4.14
C PHE A 109 5.22 6.14 2.92
N SER A 110 4.57 7.32 2.89
CA SER A 110 3.77 7.77 1.75
C SER A 110 4.60 7.86 0.47
N GLY A 111 5.83 8.40 0.56
CA GLY A 111 6.74 8.44 -0.59
C GLY A 111 7.09 7.05 -1.11
N ARG A 112 7.32 6.09 -0.21
CA ARG A 112 7.57 4.68 -0.59
C ARG A 112 6.36 4.05 -1.26
N VAL A 113 5.16 4.26 -0.73
CA VAL A 113 3.91 3.75 -1.33
C VAL A 113 3.68 4.35 -2.72
N ILE A 114 3.88 5.66 -2.89
CA ILE A 114 3.70 6.34 -4.19
C ILE A 114 4.71 5.87 -5.24
N ALA A 115 5.87 5.37 -4.82
CA ALA A 115 6.94 4.90 -5.68
C ALA A 115 6.87 3.40 -6.05
N LEU A 116 5.90 2.66 -5.49
CA LEU A 116 5.62 1.27 -5.87
C LEU A 116 5.13 1.19 -7.33
#